data_AF-A0A9D8BFW2-F1
#
_entry.id   AF-A0A9D8BFW2-F1
#
_cell.length_a   1.000
_cell.length_b   1.000
_cell.length_c   1.000
_cell.angle_alpha   90.00
_cell.angle_beta   90.00
_cell.angle_gamma   90.00
#
_symmetry.space_group_name_H-M   'P 1'
#
loop_
_entity.id
_entity.type
_entity.pdbx_description
1 polymer ?
#
loop_
_entity_poly.entity_id
_entity_poly.type
_entity_poly.pdbx_seq_one_letter_code
_entity_poly.pdbx_strand_id
1 'polypeptide(L)'
;MTSSTPINTDFYVILAILLFTIGVFGVMIRRNMIVLLMCIELMLNSVNLLMVTFSSYYNNADAQIFVFFIIVVAAAEATVGLSIIILGYRQLRSIDTGIFNKLKG
;
A
#
# COMPACT_ATOMS: atom_id res chain seq x y z
N MET A 1 -6.65 -32.02 -23.97
CA MET A 1 -5.51 -32.22 -23.05
C MET A 1 -4.89 -30.86 -22.77
N THR A 2 -5.59 -30.03 -21.99
CA THR A 2 -5.05 -28.83 -21.34
C THR A 2 -5.72 -28.80 -19.98
N SER A 3 -5.18 -29.59 -19.04
CA SER A 3 -5.48 -29.44 -17.63
C SER A 3 -4.96 -28.06 -17.22
N SER A 4 -5.77 -27.02 -17.42
CA SER A 4 -5.59 -25.73 -16.79
C SER A 4 -5.66 -25.97 -15.29
N THR A 5 -4.49 -26.16 -14.67
CA THR A 5 -4.35 -26.20 -13.22
C THR A 5 -5.17 -25.04 -12.67
N PRO A 6 -6.22 -25.29 -11.87
CA PRO A 6 -7.00 -24.20 -11.30
C PRO A 6 -6.01 -23.33 -10.55
N ILE A 7 -5.92 -22.08 -10.97
CA ILE A 7 -5.12 -21.07 -10.31
C ILE A 7 -5.64 -21.06 -8.87
N ASN A 8 -4.83 -21.46 -7.89
CA ASN A 8 -5.26 -21.50 -6.50
C ASN A 8 -5.39 -20.05 -6.01
N THR A 9 -6.57 -19.46 -6.24
CA THR A 9 -6.94 -18.12 -5.80
C THR A 9 -6.79 -17.96 -4.29
N ASP A 10 -6.98 -19.05 -3.54
CA ASP A 10 -6.84 -19.09 -2.08
C ASP A 10 -5.44 -18.65 -1.62
N PHE A 11 -4.37 -19.07 -2.31
CA PHE A 11 -3.01 -18.63 -1.97
C PHE A 11 -2.82 -17.13 -2.18
N TYR A 12 -3.41 -16.57 -3.23
CA TYR A 12 -3.31 -15.12 -3.49
C TYR A 12 -4.12 -14.29 -2.49
N VAL A 13 -5.29 -14.78 -2.06
CA VAL A 13 -6.08 -14.14 -1.00
C VAL A 13 -5.30 -14.15 0.32
N ILE A 14 -4.74 -15.30 0.71
CA ILE A 14 -3.92 -15.42 1.92
C ILE A 14 -2.70 -14.49 1.85
N LEU A 15 -2.03 -14.45 0.69
CA LEU A 15 -0.88 -13.57 0.46
C LEU A 15 -1.28 -12.09 0.59
N ALA A 16 -2.40 -11.68 0.00
CA ALA A 16 -2.90 -10.31 0.14
C ALA A 16 -3.15 -9.97 1.62
N ILE A 17 -3.86 -10.82 2.36
CA ILE A 17 -4.10 -10.60 3.80
C ILE A 17 -2.79 -10.49 4.59
N LEU A 18 -1.81 -11.36 4.31
CA LEU A 18 -0.48 -11.28 4.93
C LEU A 18 0.23 -9.97 4.63
N LEU A 19 0.29 -9.56 3.36
CA LEU A 19 0.93 -8.30 2.97
C LEU A 19 0.24 -7.08 3.59
N PHE A 20 -1.10 -7.10 3.66
CA PHE A 20 -1.87 -6.03 4.29
C PHE A 20 -1.57 -5.93 5.78
N THR A 21 -1.60 -7.06 6.49
CA THR A 21 -1.30 -7.10 7.94
C THR A 21 0.13 -6.65 8.23
N ILE A 22 1.12 -7.07 7.44
CA ILE A 22 2.51 -6.58 7.54
C ILE A 22 2.57 -5.07 7.35
N GLY A 23 1.84 -4.52 6.38
CA GLY A 23 1.72 -3.08 6.18
C GLY A 23 1.15 -2.36 7.40
N VAL A 24 0.05 -2.88 7.96
CA VAL A 24 -0.58 -2.33 9.19
C VAL A 24 0.39 -2.34 10.37
N PHE A 25 1.05 -3.47 10.63
CA PHE A 25 2.06 -3.56 11.69
C PHE A 25 3.22 -2.59 11.46
N GLY A 26 3.64 -2.45 10.20
CA GLY A 26 4.65 -1.48 9.79
C GLY A 26 4.25 -0.04 10.14
N VAL A 27 3.03 0.38 9.81
CA VAL A 27 2.51 1.72 10.14
C VAL A 27 2.48 1.95 11.66
N MET A 28 2.09 0.94 12.45
CA MET A 28 2.01 1.08 13.92
C MET A 28 3.38 1.19 14.61
N ILE A 29 4.40 0.49 14.09
CA ILE A 29 5.70 0.36 14.77
C ILE A 29 6.70 1.43 14.31
N ARG A 30 6.61 1.87 13.05
CA ARG A 30 7.67 2.67 12.42
C ARG A 30 7.47 4.16 12.69
N ARG A 31 8.52 4.78 13.24
CA ARG A 31 8.58 6.24 13.46
C ARG A 31 9.16 7.03 12.30
N ASN A 32 9.82 6.36 11.35
CA ASN A 32 10.39 6.99 10.17
C ASN A 32 9.29 7.24 9.14
N MET A 33 9.07 8.51 8.77
CA MET A 33 8.02 8.91 7.83
C MET A 33 8.16 8.24 6.45
N ILE A 34 9.38 8.00 5.96
CA ILE A 34 9.58 7.32 4.66
C ILE A 34 9.13 5.86 4.75
N VAL A 35 9.45 5.19 5.85
CA VAL A 35 9.03 3.80 6.06
C VAL A 35 7.51 3.72 6.22
N LEU A 36 6.90 4.72 6.86
CA LEU A 36 5.46 4.81 6.99
C LEU A 36 4.77 4.89 5.62
N LEU A 37 5.26 5.74 4.70
CA LEU A 37 4.76 5.79 3.32
C LEU A 37 4.94 4.44 2.61
N MET A 38 6.10 3.80 2.74
CA MET A 38 6.34 2.48 2.14
C MET A 38 5.36 1.40 2.67
N CYS A 39 4.99 1.46 3.95
CA CYS A 39 4.00 0.55 4.52
C CYS A 39 2.59 0.82 3.96
N ILE A 40 2.21 2.08 3.75
CA ILE A 40 0.93 2.43 3.11
C ILE A 40 0.89 1.92 1.67
N GLU A 41 1.96 2.13 0.90
CA GLU A 41 2.09 1.59 -0.47
C GLU A 41 1.96 0.07 -0.50
N LEU A 42 2.57 -0.63 0.47
CA LEU A 42 2.44 -2.08 0.60
C LEU A 42 0.98 -2.51 0.87
N MET A 43 0.25 -1.76 1.69
CA MET A 43 -1.18 -2.01 1.96
C MET A 43 -2.03 -1.79 0.69
N LEU A 44 -1.80 -0.70 -0.05
CA LEU A 44 -2.51 -0.44 -1.32
C LEU A 44 -2.20 -1.51 -2.38
N ASN A 45 -0.94 -1.98 -2.45
CA ASN A 45 -0.56 -3.06 -3.35
C ASN A 45 -1.22 -4.40 -2.98
N SER A 46 -1.40 -4.69 -1.69
CA SER A 46 -2.16 -5.87 -1.25
C SER A 46 -3.63 -5.81 -1.68
N VAL A 47 -4.27 -4.64 -1.54
CA VAL A 47 -5.66 -4.43 -2.00
C VAL A 47 -5.76 -4.64 -3.51
N ASN A 48 -4.78 -4.16 -4.29
CA ASN A 48 -4.71 -4.40 -5.73
C ASN A 48 -4.60 -5.90 -6.05
N LEU A 49 -3.73 -6.63 -5.34
CA LEU A 49 -3.58 -8.07 -5.50
C LEU A 49 -4.90 -8.81 -5.23
N LEU A 50 -5.61 -8.43 -4.16
CA LEU A 50 -6.91 -9.01 -3.82
C LEU A 50 -7.94 -8.75 -4.93
N MET A 51 -7.99 -7.53 -5.47
CA MET A 51 -8.89 -7.17 -6.56
C MET A 51 -8.60 -7.92 -7.87
N VAL A 52 -7.32 -8.04 -8.26
CA VAL A 52 -6.93 -8.84 -9.43
C VAL A 52 -7.28 -10.32 -9.24
N THR A 53 -7.12 -10.83 -8.03
CA THR A 53 -7.47 -12.23 -7.70
C THR A 53 -8.96 -12.47 -7.87
N PHE A 54 -9.82 -11.58 -7.36
CA PHE A 54 -11.27 -11.70 -7.56
C PHE A 54 -11.70 -11.44 -9.00
N SER A 55 -11.06 -10.50 -9.70
CA SER A 55 -11.28 -10.29 -11.14
C SER A 55 -11.07 -11.58 -11.94
N SER A 56 -9.97 -12.29 -11.65
CA SER A 56 -9.64 -13.57 -12.27
C SER A 56 -10.63 -14.66 -11.88
N TYR A 57 -11.02 -14.74 -10.60
CA TYR A 57 -11.98 -15.73 -10.09
C TYR A 57 -13.36 -15.61 -10.75
N TYR A 58 -13.89 -14.39 -10.85
CA TYR A 58 -15.21 -14.12 -11.45
C TYR A 58 -15.16 -13.95 -12.98
N ASN A 59 -13.97 -14.05 -13.59
CA ASN A 59 -13.76 -13.77 -15.02
C ASN A 59 -14.34 -12.41 -15.45
N ASN A 60 -14.30 -11.41 -14.56
CA ASN A 60 -14.80 -10.07 -14.82
C ASN A 60 -13.65 -9.05 -14.76
N ALA A 61 -13.44 -8.32 -15.86
CA ALA A 61 -12.40 -7.30 -16.00
C ALA A 61 -12.71 -5.98 -15.28
N ASP A 62 -13.94 -5.76 -14.78
CA ASP A 62 -14.32 -4.52 -14.09
C ASP A 62 -13.42 -4.20 -12.90
N ALA A 63 -13.05 -5.22 -12.13
CA ALA A 63 -12.15 -5.07 -10.98
C ALA A 63 -10.71 -4.70 -11.39
N GLN A 64 -10.24 -5.09 -12.59
CA GLN A 64 -8.93 -4.67 -13.11
C GLN A 64 -8.92 -3.18 -13.45
N ILE A 65 -10.03 -2.62 -13.94
CA ILE A 65 -10.14 -1.17 -14.20
C ILE A 65 -9.91 -0.39 -12.91
N PHE A 66 -10.50 -0.84 -11.79
CA PHE A 66 -10.31 -0.20 -10.49
C PHE A 66 -8.85 -0.28 -9.99
N VAL A 67 -8.15 -1.39 -10.24
CA VAL A 67 -6.72 -1.55 -9.91
C VAL A 67 -5.86 -0.48 -10.60
N PHE A 68 -6.14 -0.15 -11.87
CA PHE A 68 -5.45 0.94 -12.55
C PHE A 68 -5.68 2.29 -11.88
N PHE A 69 -6.91 2.58 -11.44
CA PHE A 69 -7.20 3.79 -10.69
C PHE A 69 -6.45 3.84 -9.36
N ILE A 70 -6.39 2.73 -8.61
CA ILE A 70 -5.63 2.67 -7.36
C ILE A 70 -4.14 2.95 -7.61
N ILE A 71 -3.53 2.37 -8.66
CA ILE A 71 -2.11 2.61 -8.99
C ILE A 71 -1.86 4.10 -9.27
N VAL A 72 -2.76 4.76 -10.00
CA VAL A 72 -2.66 6.20 -10.27
C VAL A 72 -2.80 7.03 -8.98
N VAL A 73 -3.74 6.67 -8.11
CA VAL A 73 -3.93 7.34 -6.81
C VAL A 73 -2.70 7.13 -5.91
N ALA A 74 -2.14 5.91 -5.86
CA ALA A 74 -0.94 5.59 -5.11
C ALA A 74 0.26 6.41 -5.61
N ALA A 75 0.45 6.53 -6.93
CA ALA A 75 1.50 7.38 -7.49
C ALA A 75 1.35 8.86 -7.09
N ALA A 76 0.11 9.37 -7.08
CA ALA A 76 -0.18 10.72 -6.62
C ALA A 76 0.09 10.88 -5.12
N GLU A 77 -0.36 9.93 -4.29
CA GLU A 77 -0.13 9.91 -2.84
C GLU A 77 1.36 9.88 -2.50
N ALA A 78 2.13 8.97 -3.08
CA ALA A 78 3.58 8.86 -2.85
C ALA A 78 4.31 10.18 -3.19
N THR A 79 3.91 10.84 -4.28
CA THR A 79 4.49 12.13 -4.71
C THR A 79 4.19 13.23 -3.69
N VAL A 80 2.94 13.33 -3.23
CA VAL A 80 2.52 14.33 -2.23
C VAL A 80 3.18 14.05 -0.88
N GLY A 81 3.15 12.79 -0.42
CA GLY A 81 3.74 12.36 0.84
C GLY A 81 5.24 12.63 0.90
N LEU A 82 5.98 12.26 -0.15
CA LEU A 82 7.42 12.52 -0.20
C LEU A 82 7.73 14.02 -0.25
N SER A 83 6.93 14.81 -0.96
CA SER A 83 7.09 16.27 -1.01
C SER A 83 6.95 16.90 0.38
N ILE A 84 5.96 16.46 1.17
CA ILE A 84 5.76 16.90 2.55
C ILE A 84 6.95 16.50 3.42
N ILE A 85 7.44 15.26 3.28
CA ILE A 85 8.62 14.78 4.04
C ILE A 85 9.85 15.63 3.71
N ILE A 86 10.12 15.93 2.44
CA ILE A 86 11.28 16.73 2.03
C ILE A 86 11.18 18.14 2.60
N LEU A 87 10.00 18.77 2.52
CA LEU A 87 9.77 20.10 3.08
C LEU A 87 9.97 20.11 4.61
N GLY A 88 9.38 19.13 5.31
CA GLY A 88 9.55 18.94 6.74
C GLY A 88 11.02 18.71 7.12
N TYR A 89 11.74 17.88 6.37
CA TYR A 89 13.15 17.60 6.60
C TYR A 89 14.02 18.86 6.42
N ARG A 90 13.72 19.72 5.45
CA ARG A 90 14.45 20.99 5.27
C ARG A 90 14.30 21.92 6.48
N GLN A 91 13.16 21.88 7.17
CA GLN A 91 12.88 22.75 8.31
C GLN A 91 13.31 22.15 9.65
N LEU A 92 13.17 20.83 9.82
CA LEU A 92 13.34 20.14 11.10
C LEU A 92 14.62 19.26 11.15
N ARG A 93 15.29 19.05 10.01
CA ARG A 93 16.48 18.19 9.82
C ARG A 93 16.32 16.75 10.31
N SER A 94 15.08 16.27 10.48
CA SER A 94 14.78 14.91 10.90
C SER A 94 13.50 14.39 10.24
N ILE A 95 13.43 13.07 10.08
CA ILE A 95 12.36 12.31 9.39
C ILE A 95 11.53 11.53 10.42
N ASP A 96 11.66 11.86 11.70
CA ASP A 96 10.92 11.25 12.80
C ASP A 96 9.51 11.89 12.89
N THR A 97 8.50 11.05 12.85
CA THR A 97 7.08 11.42 13.09
C THR A 97 6.86 12.11 14.44
N GLY A 98 7.71 11.88 15.44
CA GLY A 98 7.62 12.48 16.77
C GLY A 98 7.89 13.99 16.82
N ILE A 99 8.44 14.59 15.76
CA ILE A 99 8.75 16.04 15.73
C ILE A 99 7.46 16.87 15.73
N PHE A 100 6.36 16.33 15.20
CA PHE A 100 5.06 17.00 15.18
C PHE A 100 4.39 17.09 16.57
N ASN A 101 4.88 16.35 17.59
CA ASN A 101 4.40 16.50 18.97
C ASN A 101 4.73 17.87 19.58
N LYS A 102 5.63 18.66 18.96
CA LYS A 102 5.92 20.04 19.40
C LYS A 102 4.78 21.04 19.14
N LEU A 103 3.73 20.64 18.43
CA LEU A 103 2.53 21.46 18.17
C LEU A 103 1.43 21.29 19.22
N LYS A 104 1.71 20.57 20.32
CA LYS A 104 0.83 20.57 21.49
C LYS A 104 1.09 21.82 22.32
N GLY A 105 0.13 22.75 22.31
CA GLY A 105 -0.01 23.79 23.33
C GLY A 105 -0.52 23.20 24.63
#